data_AF-A0AAD5MGD8-F1
#
_entry.id   AF-A0AAD5MGD8-F1
#
_cell.length_a   1.000
_cell.length_b   1.000
_cell.length_c   1.000
_cell.angle_alpha   90.00
_cell.angle_beta   90.00
_cell.angle_gamma   90.00
#
_symmetry.space_group_name_H-M   'P 1'
#
loop_
_entity.id
_entity.type
_entity.pdbx_description
1 polymer ?
#
loop_
_entity_poly.entity_id
_entity_poly.type
_entity_poly.pdbx_seq_one_letter_code
_entity_poly.pdbx_strand_id
1 'polypeptide(L)'
;MSIPCPPPPGEETSEYQSGSQGKKIRIGICAMNRKATSKPMRAIMSKIVDFYKDWLEYFIFPESVIIYEPVDRWPLCDCLISFHSTDFPLHKAIEYVRLRKPYVINDLKRQYDLLDRRKVFRTLAKEGIEHPRHGVLMRGDPAEEDGILVEHNDHIEVNGMVFNKPFVEKPVSAEDHNIYIYYPSSVGGGSQRLFRKINNRSSWYSPVSEVRKTGSYIYEDFIPADGTDVKVYAVGPYYAHAEARKAPGLDGKVERDADGKEVRYPVILSHKEKMMARRVVLAFGQTVCGFDLLRANGKSYVCDVNGFSFVKTSTKYYEDTAKILGNTILRRLATSMSVRIPYQMTLGEHEAPPLLDLGLGDDPPFVSTPSGKLMELRCVLAVIRHGDRTPKQKMKVIVNDERFFALFKKYDGFKKNEIKMKRPNQLMEVLELARQILAEHIATRNTLLLSMQEYDDSDSECQRLEHDLEQVEEEIKRWDQMRSVLEMYDEHRRESGNSDESANSVDGSEFAQNTPETVDKVVMACRLDSVGEQSYSTEISDSEEENNGRCYRNIEKFSPIVVDCMNNGATLVLTSS
;
A
#
# COMPACT_ATOMS: atom_id res chain seq x y z
N MET A 1 64.04 27.44 -60.02
CA MET A 1 62.95 26.58 -59.53
C MET A 1 63.54 25.21 -59.29
N SER A 2 63.58 24.74 -58.05
CA SER A 2 64.10 23.42 -57.68
C SER A 2 63.29 22.94 -56.48
N ILE A 3 62.57 21.83 -56.65
CA ILE A 3 61.65 21.29 -55.64
C ILE A 3 62.44 20.41 -54.66
N PRO A 4 62.38 20.62 -53.33
CA PRO A 4 62.96 19.70 -52.37
C PRO A 4 62.12 18.42 -52.20
N CYS A 5 62.79 17.27 -52.06
CA CYS A 5 62.16 15.97 -51.86
C CYS A 5 61.48 15.80 -50.48
N PRO A 6 60.51 14.88 -50.34
CA PRO A 6 59.90 14.54 -49.06
C PRO A 6 60.84 13.71 -48.14
N PRO A 7 60.66 13.77 -46.80
CA PRO A 7 61.41 12.95 -45.83
C PRO A 7 60.92 11.49 -45.80
N PRO A 8 61.72 10.55 -45.24
CA PRO A 8 61.42 9.12 -45.22
C PRO A 8 60.35 8.73 -44.18
N PRO A 9 59.71 7.54 -44.32
CA PRO A 9 58.74 7.05 -43.34
C PRO A 9 59.42 6.60 -42.05
N GLY A 10 59.13 7.30 -40.95
CA GLY A 10 59.58 6.97 -39.60
C GLY A 10 58.46 6.35 -38.76
N GLU A 11 58.73 5.14 -38.28
CA GLU A 11 58.12 4.39 -37.17
C GLU A 11 56.81 4.92 -36.53
N GLU A 12 55.75 4.12 -36.62
CA GLU A 12 54.53 4.26 -35.81
C GLU A 12 54.83 4.00 -34.33
N THR A 13 55.18 5.04 -33.59
CA THR A 13 55.10 5.01 -32.12
C THR A 13 53.64 5.18 -31.70
N SER A 14 53.07 4.12 -31.15
CA SER A 14 51.68 4.07 -30.68
C SER A 14 51.49 4.84 -29.38
N GLU A 15 51.53 6.17 -29.45
CA GLU A 15 50.91 7.02 -28.43
C GLU A 15 49.39 6.79 -28.43
N TYR A 16 48.97 5.80 -27.64
CA TYR A 16 47.59 5.71 -27.17
C TYR A 16 47.30 6.99 -26.38
N GLN A 17 46.75 7.99 -27.07
CA GLN A 17 46.17 9.17 -26.45
C GLN A 17 45.07 8.70 -25.50
N SER A 18 45.40 8.66 -24.21
CA SER A 18 44.45 8.49 -23.13
C SER A 18 43.46 9.65 -23.19
N GLY A 19 42.35 9.43 -23.91
CA GLY A 19 41.33 10.45 -24.11
C GLY A 19 40.86 10.95 -22.76
N SER A 20 40.94 12.28 -22.54
CA SER A 20 40.57 12.88 -21.27
C SER A 20 39.13 12.52 -20.93
N GLN A 21 38.91 11.61 -19.97
CA GLN A 21 37.57 11.35 -19.47
C GLN A 21 37.02 12.66 -18.91
N GLY A 22 35.95 13.17 -19.52
CA GLY A 22 35.31 14.40 -19.08
C GLY A 22 34.92 14.28 -17.61
N LYS A 23 35.08 15.38 -16.86
CA LYS A 23 34.71 15.42 -15.44
C LYS A 23 33.24 15.01 -15.28
N LYS A 24 33.00 13.89 -14.59
CA LYS A 24 31.66 13.39 -14.29
C LYS A 24 30.91 14.35 -13.37
N ILE A 25 29.60 14.45 -13.56
CA ILE A 25 28.67 15.16 -12.68
C ILE A 25 28.51 14.33 -11.41
N ARG A 26 28.74 14.97 -10.26
CA ARG A 26 28.77 14.32 -8.95
C ARG A 26 27.46 14.56 -8.20
N ILE A 27 26.71 13.49 -7.95
CA ILE A 27 25.44 13.49 -7.22
C ILE A 27 25.72 13.22 -5.73
N GLY A 28 25.55 14.25 -4.91
CA GLY A 28 25.64 14.17 -3.47
C GLY A 28 24.32 13.75 -2.84
N ILE A 29 24.32 12.67 -2.06
CA ILE A 29 23.17 12.25 -1.25
C ILE A 29 23.41 12.72 0.19
N CYS A 30 22.64 13.71 0.64
CA CYS A 30 22.75 14.29 1.98
C CYS A 30 21.43 14.07 2.75
N ALA A 31 21.36 12.96 3.46
CA ALA A 31 20.27 12.58 4.35
C ALA A 31 20.81 11.64 5.43
N MET A 32 20.05 11.41 6.51
CA MET A 32 20.44 10.46 7.56
C MET A 32 20.74 9.07 6.95
N ASN A 33 21.74 8.37 7.48
CA ASN A 33 22.31 7.14 6.94
C ASN A 33 21.24 6.06 6.70
N ARG A 34 20.30 5.89 7.65
CA ARG A 34 19.13 4.98 7.53
C ARG A 34 18.29 5.22 6.28
N LYS A 35 18.24 6.46 5.78
CA LYS A 35 17.53 6.85 4.56
C LYS A 35 18.45 6.75 3.34
N ALA A 36 19.66 7.28 3.44
CA ALA A 36 20.65 7.33 2.35
C ALA A 36 21.13 5.93 1.88
N THR A 37 21.18 4.95 2.79
CA THR A 37 21.58 3.55 2.46
C THR A 37 20.40 2.59 2.28
N SER A 38 19.17 3.09 2.35
CA SER A 38 17.96 2.26 2.23
C SER A 38 17.88 1.49 0.91
N LYS A 39 17.25 0.31 0.91
CA LYS A 39 17.11 -0.56 -0.28
C LYS A 39 16.57 0.20 -1.52
N PRO A 40 15.52 1.05 -1.44
CA PRO A 40 15.06 1.84 -2.58
C PRO A 40 16.12 2.83 -3.07
N MET A 41 16.78 3.56 -2.16
CA MET A 41 17.82 4.53 -2.51
C MET A 41 18.99 3.85 -3.25
N ARG A 42 19.53 2.76 -2.68
CA ARG A 42 20.60 1.99 -3.33
C ARG A 42 20.18 1.45 -4.70
N ALA A 43 18.99 0.89 -4.83
CA ALA A 43 18.50 0.34 -6.09
C ALA A 43 18.35 1.40 -7.20
N ILE A 44 17.84 2.59 -6.86
CA ILE A 44 17.72 3.72 -7.79
C ILE A 44 19.09 4.26 -8.17
N MET A 45 19.98 4.47 -7.20
CA MET A 45 21.29 5.09 -7.44
C MET A 45 22.25 4.17 -8.21
N SER A 46 22.22 2.86 -7.94
CA SER A 46 22.91 1.87 -8.78
C SER A 46 22.41 1.93 -10.23
N LYS A 47 21.09 1.95 -10.46
CA LYS A 47 20.53 2.08 -11.83
C LYS A 47 20.88 3.40 -12.52
N ILE A 48 21.04 4.51 -11.78
CA ILE A 48 21.57 5.77 -12.34
C ILE A 48 23.01 5.58 -12.81
N VAL A 49 23.86 4.89 -12.05
CA VAL A 49 25.22 4.57 -12.51
C VAL A 49 25.18 3.62 -13.70
N ASP A 50 24.37 2.56 -13.68
CA ASP A 50 24.27 1.59 -14.78
C ASP A 50 23.86 2.27 -16.11
N PHE A 51 22.91 3.20 -16.07
CA PHE A 51 22.40 3.89 -17.27
C PHE A 51 23.27 5.08 -17.72
N TYR A 52 24.04 5.70 -16.82
CA TYR A 52 24.75 6.97 -17.10
C TYR A 52 26.22 6.97 -16.64
N LYS A 53 26.85 5.80 -16.50
CA LYS A 53 28.21 5.58 -15.94
C LYS A 53 29.29 6.55 -16.44
N ASP A 54 29.18 7.02 -17.68
CA ASP A 54 30.17 7.84 -18.35
C ASP A 54 30.01 9.34 -18.02
N TRP A 55 28.84 9.75 -17.51
CA TRP A 55 28.51 11.15 -17.19
C TRP A 55 28.17 11.41 -15.72
N LEU A 56 27.57 10.43 -15.02
CA LEU A 56 27.08 10.58 -13.65
C LEU A 56 27.81 9.65 -12.69
N GLU A 57 28.21 10.17 -11.54
CA GLU A 57 28.59 9.40 -10.36
C GLU A 57 27.77 9.86 -9.15
N TYR A 58 27.61 9.01 -8.12
CA TYR A 58 26.99 9.41 -6.85
C TYR A 58 27.86 9.02 -5.66
N PHE A 59 27.69 9.74 -4.56
CA PHE A 59 28.27 9.39 -3.27
C PHE A 59 27.36 9.86 -2.13
N ILE A 60 27.47 9.21 -0.98
CA ILE A 60 26.70 9.53 0.23
C ILE A 60 27.55 10.41 1.15
N PHE A 61 26.96 11.49 1.67
CA PHE A 61 27.60 12.34 2.67
C PHE A 61 27.65 11.56 3.99
N PRO A 62 28.82 11.39 4.64
CA PRO A 62 28.90 10.68 5.92
C PRO A 62 28.03 11.36 6.98
N GLU A 63 27.24 10.59 7.73
CA GLU A 63 26.32 11.14 8.74
C GLU A 63 27.07 11.93 9.83
N SER A 64 28.26 11.50 10.22
CA SER A 64 29.14 12.25 11.13
C SER A 64 29.51 13.64 10.60
N VAL A 65 29.73 13.78 9.29
CA VAL A 65 30.01 15.08 8.64
C VAL A 65 28.73 15.93 8.60
N ILE A 66 27.57 15.33 8.31
CA ILE A 66 26.28 16.03 8.31
C ILE A 66 25.98 16.59 9.72
N ILE A 67 26.20 15.82 10.78
CA ILE A 67 25.88 16.21 12.16
C ILE A 67 26.95 17.17 12.70
N TYR A 68 28.22 16.74 12.75
CA TYR A 68 29.25 17.40 13.55
C TYR A 68 30.10 18.44 12.80
N GLU A 69 30.39 18.23 11.50
CA GLU A 69 31.26 19.15 10.75
C GLU A 69 30.50 20.37 10.20
N PRO A 70 31.12 21.57 10.14
CA PRO A 70 30.55 22.73 9.48
C PRO A 70 30.41 22.54 7.96
N VAL A 71 29.48 23.29 7.35
CA VAL A 71 29.01 23.06 5.97
C VAL A 71 30.03 23.39 4.89
N ASP A 72 31.08 24.14 5.22
CA ASP A 72 32.21 24.41 4.35
C ASP A 72 33.09 23.17 4.17
N ARG A 73 33.18 22.29 5.18
CA ARG A 73 33.92 21.01 5.11
C ARG A 73 33.13 19.88 4.48
N TRP A 74 31.86 20.07 4.17
CA TRP A 74 31.05 19.04 3.52
C TRP A 74 31.53 18.76 2.09
N PRO A 75 31.43 17.51 1.60
CA PRO A 75 31.87 17.14 0.26
C PRO A 75 31.24 17.99 -0.84
N LEU A 76 31.99 18.29 -1.90
CA LEU A 76 31.48 19.02 -3.06
C LEU A 76 30.69 18.11 -4.01
N CYS A 77 29.49 18.54 -4.40
CA CYS A 77 28.66 17.90 -5.42
C CYS A 77 28.14 18.95 -6.43
N ASP A 78 27.87 18.51 -7.66
CA ASP A 78 27.27 19.36 -8.69
C ASP A 78 25.74 19.27 -8.65
N CYS A 79 25.21 18.13 -8.19
CA CYS A 79 23.79 17.87 -7.91
C CYS A 79 23.61 17.40 -6.47
N LEU A 80 22.59 17.90 -5.76
CA LEU A 80 22.25 17.53 -4.39
C LEU A 80 20.87 16.88 -4.31
N ILE A 81 20.83 15.67 -3.76
CA ILE A 81 19.61 14.99 -3.29
C ILE A 81 19.64 15.02 -1.78
N SER A 82 18.76 15.82 -1.17
CA SER A 82 18.72 16.02 0.26
C SER A 82 17.28 16.26 0.73
N PHE A 83 16.93 15.69 1.88
CA PHE A 83 15.58 15.70 2.41
C PHE A 83 15.54 15.48 3.92
N HIS A 84 14.60 16.15 4.58
CA HIS A 84 14.36 16.02 6.01
C HIS A 84 13.94 14.61 6.42
N SER A 85 14.40 14.21 7.59
CA SER A 85 13.82 13.18 8.44
C SER A 85 14.15 13.54 9.89
N THR A 86 13.57 12.81 10.85
CA THR A 86 14.00 12.84 12.26
C THR A 86 15.53 12.92 12.37
N ASP A 87 16.01 13.82 13.22
CA ASP A 87 17.41 14.14 13.51
C ASP A 87 18.23 14.79 12.37
N PHE A 88 17.63 15.08 11.20
CA PHE A 88 18.35 15.71 10.09
C PHE A 88 18.48 17.23 10.24
N PRO A 89 19.70 17.81 10.24
CA PRO A 89 19.90 19.25 10.39
C PRO A 89 19.61 20.01 9.07
N LEU A 90 18.33 20.17 8.74
CA LEU A 90 17.86 20.83 7.50
C LEU A 90 18.44 22.24 7.31
N HIS A 91 18.65 22.98 8.41
CA HIS A 91 19.26 24.30 8.37
C HIS A 91 20.69 24.27 7.81
N LYS A 92 21.52 23.29 8.19
CA LYS A 92 22.87 23.09 7.65
C LYS A 92 22.82 22.73 6.17
N ALA A 93 21.87 21.88 5.75
CA ALA A 93 21.70 21.54 4.33
C ALA A 93 21.32 22.77 3.48
N ILE A 94 20.46 23.67 3.99
CA ILE A 94 20.12 24.95 3.34
C ILE A 94 21.34 25.89 3.27
N GLU A 95 22.17 25.92 4.32
CA GLU A 95 23.40 26.72 4.35
C GLU A 95 24.45 26.18 3.35
N TYR A 96 24.64 24.86 3.29
CA TYR A 96 25.45 24.19 2.28
C TYR A 96 24.99 24.56 0.86
N VAL A 97 23.69 24.52 0.58
CA VAL A 97 23.13 24.94 -0.73
C VAL A 97 23.41 26.41 -1.01
N ARG A 98 23.32 27.30 -0.01
CA ARG A 98 23.64 28.72 -0.16
C ARG A 98 25.11 28.96 -0.48
N LEU A 99 26.00 28.21 0.16
CA LEU A 99 27.46 28.31 0.01
C LEU A 99 27.96 27.69 -1.30
N ARG A 100 27.52 26.48 -1.63
CA ARG A 100 28.05 25.67 -2.75
C ARG A 100 27.22 25.75 -4.03
N LYS A 101 25.95 26.18 -3.95
CA LYS A 101 25.01 26.36 -5.08
C LYS A 101 24.89 25.15 -6.03
N PRO A 102 24.79 23.89 -5.54
CA PRO A 102 24.54 22.74 -6.40
C PRO A 102 23.16 22.80 -7.05
N TYR A 103 22.92 22.01 -8.10
CA TYR A 103 21.56 21.77 -8.57
C TYR A 103 20.80 20.89 -7.56
N VAL A 104 19.75 21.44 -6.94
CA VAL A 104 18.99 20.76 -5.90
C VAL A 104 17.75 20.08 -6.50
N ILE A 105 17.57 18.78 -6.22
CA ILE A 105 16.43 17.99 -6.73
C ILE A 105 15.13 18.24 -5.97
N ASN A 106 15.20 18.41 -4.64
CA ASN A 106 14.05 18.71 -3.79
C ASN A 106 14.33 19.99 -3.00
N ASP A 107 13.51 21.04 -3.17
CA ASP A 107 13.72 22.33 -2.50
C ASP A 107 13.74 22.14 -0.98
N LEU A 108 14.87 22.49 -0.36
CA LEU A 108 15.12 22.32 1.08
C LEU A 108 14.37 23.34 1.94
N LYS A 109 14.13 24.56 1.44
CA LYS A 109 13.37 25.57 2.19
C LYS A 109 11.91 25.15 2.29
N ARG A 110 11.36 24.61 1.19
CA ARG A 110 9.99 24.07 1.13
C ARG A 110 9.76 22.88 2.06
N GLN A 111 10.80 22.18 2.51
CA GLN A 111 10.62 21.09 3.48
C GLN A 111 10.14 21.60 4.85
N TYR A 112 10.47 22.85 5.25
CA TYR A 112 9.85 23.47 6.44
C TYR A 112 8.35 23.80 6.25
N ASP A 113 7.86 23.86 5.01
CA ASP A 113 6.43 24.01 4.74
C ASP A 113 5.69 22.66 4.86
N LEU A 114 6.40 21.53 4.73
CA LEU A 114 5.87 20.18 4.86
C LEU A 114 5.77 19.69 6.32
N LEU A 115 6.53 20.28 7.25
CA LEU A 115 6.47 19.92 8.68
C LEU A 115 5.23 20.49 9.40
N ASP A 116 4.51 21.43 8.77
CA ASP A 116 3.36 22.13 9.32
C ASP A 116 2.15 21.93 8.41
N ARG A 117 1.18 21.11 8.85
CA ARG A 117 0.00 20.77 8.05
C ARG A 117 -0.81 22.01 7.64
N ARG A 118 -0.76 23.10 8.43
CA ARG A 118 -1.45 24.36 8.11
C ARG A 118 -0.86 24.99 6.83
N LYS A 119 0.47 24.91 6.66
CA LYS A 119 1.16 25.40 5.46
C LYS A 119 0.94 24.46 4.26
N VAL A 120 0.89 23.15 4.49
CA VAL A 120 0.52 22.17 3.46
C VAL A 120 -0.86 22.49 2.88
N PHE A 121 -1.90 22.56 3.72
CA PHE A 121 -3.26 22.86 3.24
C PHE A 121 -3.39 24.26 2.63
N ARG A 122 -2.75 25.29 3.20
CA ARG A 122 -2.71 26.63 2.59
C ARG A 122 -2.09 26.62 1.19
N THR A 123 -1.09 25.77 0.96
CA THR A 123 -0.45 25.62 -0.35
C THR A 123 -1.35 24.86 -1.33
N LEU A 124 -2.00 23.78 -0.88
CA LEU A 124 -3.00 23.03 -1.69
C LEU A 124 -4.16 23.95 -2.12
N ALA A 125 -4.70 24.75 -1.18
CA ALA A 125 -5.77 25.71 -1.44
C ALA A 125 -5.36 26.81 -2.43
N LYS A 126 -4.19 27.44 -2.21
CA LYS A 126 -3.65 28.47 -3.12
C LYS A 126 -3.50 27.95 -4.55
N GLU A 127 -3.02 26.72 -4.70
CA GLU A 127 -2.77 26.09 -6.00
C GLU A 127 -4.04 25.45 -6.59
N GLY A 128 -5.20 25.55 -5.93
CA GLY A 128 -6.51 25.05 -6.39
C GLY A 128 -6.60 23.52 -6.47
N ILE A 129 -5.88 22.82 -5.59
CA ILE A 129 -5.89 21.36 -5.48
C ILE A 129 -7.02 20.96 -4.52
N GLU A 130 -7.89 20.03 -4.92
CA GLU A 130 -8.96 19.49 -4.07
C GLU A 130 -8.36 18.81 -2.83
N HIS A 131 -8.84 19.19 -1.66
CA HIS A 131 -8.45 18.68 -0.34
C HIS A 131 -9.66 18.79 0.61
N PRO A 132 -9.70 18.09 1.75
CA PRO A 132 -10.79 18.19 2.70
C PRO A 132 -11.02 19.63 3.19
N ARG A 133 -12.28 20.03 3.36
CA ARG A 133 -12.62 21.27 4.07
C ARG A 133 -12.12 21.13 5.50
N HIS A 134 -11.41 22.14 5.98
CA HIS A 134 -10.73 22.07 7.28
C HIS A 134 -10.77 23.43 8.00
N GLY A 135 -10.69 23.36 9.33
CA GLY A 135 -10.54 24.50 10.24
C GLY A 135 -9.32 24.28 11.13
N VAL A 136 -8.58 25.35 11.43
CA VAL A 136 -7.38 25.29 12.27
C VAL A 136 -7.71 25.86 13.64
N LEU A 137 -7.43 25.08 14.69
CA LEU A 137 -7.58 25.48 16.07
C LEU A 137 -6.19 25.63 16.71
N MET A 138 -5.76 26.88 16.89
CA MET A 138 -4.56 27.21 17.66
C MET A 138 -4.91 27.27 19.14
N ARG A 139 -4.03 26.72 19.99
CA ARG A 139 -4.11 26.81 21.45
C ARG A 139 -2.73 26.86 22.09
N GLY A 140 -2.57 27.69 23.12
CA GLY A 140 -1.40 27.75 23.98
C GLY A 140 -0.19 28.47 23.40
N ASP A 141 -0.38 29.32 22.38
CA ASP A 141 0.65 30.24 21.91
C ASP A 141 0.52 31.58 22.65
N PRO A 142 1.54 32.05 23.41
CA PRO A 142 1.45 33.34 24.11
C PRO A 142 1.32 34.57 23.19
N ALA A 143 1.50 34.42 21.87
CA ALA A 143 1.50 35.51 20.89
C ALA A 143 0.21 35.60 20.04
N GLU A 144 -0.67 34.61 20.08
CA GLU A 144 -1.95 34.59 19.35
C GLU A 144 -3.12 34.34 20.33
N GLU A 145 -4.30 34.88 20.06
CA GLU A 145 -5.49 34.51 20.85
C GLU A 145 -5.87 33.05 20.58
N ASP A 146 -6.16 32.29 21.64
CA ASP A 146 -6.61 30.90 21.53
C ASP A 146 -7.89 30.80 20.68
N GLY A 147 -7.89 29.87 19.73
CA GLY A 147 -9.03 29.63 18.85
C GLY A 147 -10.25 29.12 19.62
N ILE A 148 -11.43 29.49 19.14
CA ILE A 148 -12.70 29.13 19.78
C ILE A 148 -13.11 27.73 19.32
N LEU A 149 -13.28 26.82 20.29
CA LEU A 149 -13.93 25.53 20.09
C LEU A 149 -15.21 25.47 20.93
N VAL A 150 -16.34 25.20 20.27
CA VAL A 150 -17.56 24.71 20.93
C VAL A 150 -17.73 23.24 20.55
N GLU A 151 -17.99 22.39 21.53
CA GLU A 151 -18.20 20.95 21.32
C GLU A 151 -19.62 20.56 21.69
N HIS A 152 -20.28 19.83 20.79
CA HIS A 152 -21.61 19.27 20.95
C HIS A 152 -21.55 17.74 20.77
N ASN A 153 -22.64 17.04 21.05
CA ASN A 153 -22.68 15.56 21.02
C ASN A 153 -22.17 14.98 19.68
N ASP A 154 -22.68 15.49 18.56
CA ASP A 154 -22.43 14.95 17.20
C ASP A 154 -21.78 15.95 16.22
N HIS A 155 -21.34 17.11 16.70
CA HIS A 155 -20.57 18.07 15.91
C HIS A 155 -19.68 18.97 16.78
N ILE A 156 -18.73 19.65 16.15
CA ILE A 156 -17.92 20.71 16.77
C ILE A 156 -18.02 22.00 15.95
N GLU A 157 -17.77 23.12 16.59
CA GLU A 157 -17.62 24.44 15.95
C GLU A 157 -16.20 24.95 16.20
N VAL A 158 -15.42 25.11 15.13
CA VAL A 158 -14.02 25.59 15.19
C VAL A 158 -13.97 26.96 14.54
N ASN A 159 -13.78 28.01 15.34
CA ASN A 159 -13.82 29.41 14.89
C ASN A 159 -15.10 29.73 14.07
N GLY A 160 -16.25 29.20 14.51
CA GLY A 160 -17.55 29.34 13.83
C GLY A 160 -17.77 28.41 12.61
N MET A 161 -16.80 27.57 12.25
CA MET A 161 -16.99 26.53 11.23
C MET A 161 -17.51 25.24 11.87
N VAL A 162 -18.71 24.81 11.50
CA VAL A 162 -19.30 23.54 11.95
C VAL A 162 -18.65 22.35 11.24
N PHE A 163 -18.30 21.30 12.00
CA PHE A 163 -17.87 19.98 11.52
C PHE A 163 -18.71 18.89 12.18
N ASN A 164 -19.55 18.21 11.40
CA ASN A 164 -20.38 17.10 11.89
C ASN A 164 -19.56 15.83 11.98
N LYS A 165 -19.88 14.93 12.93
CA LYS A 165 -19.29 13.60 12.97
C LYS A 165 -19.83 12.74 11.80
N PRO A 166 -18.99 11.98 11.07
CA PRO A 166 -17.57 11.81 11.33
C PRO A 166 -16.70 12.98 10.84
N PHE A 167 -15.71 13.34 11.66
CA PHE A 167 -14.66 14.30 11.31
C PHE A 167 -13.29 13.78 11.77
N VAL A 168 -12.22 14.35 11.20
CA VAL A 168 -10.83 13.97 11.51
C VAL A 168 -10.11 15.11 12.22
N GLU A 169 -9.37 14.80 13.28
CA GLU A 169 -8.53 15.72 14.05
C GLU A 169 -7.05 15.35 13.88
N LYS A 170 -6.30 16.21 13.18
CA LYS A 170 -4.86 16.07 12.90
C LYS A 170 -4.05 17.05 13.75
N PRO A 171 -2.96 16.64 14.41
CA PRO A 171 -1.99 17.57 14.98
C PRO A 171 -1.47 18.56 13.93
N VAL A 172 -1.22 19.83 14.30
CA VAL A 172 -0.65 20.81 13.34
C VAL A 172 0.75 20.42 12.85
N SER A 173 1.52 19.69 13.66
CA SER A 173 2.77 19.06 13.24
C SER A 173 2.49 17.89 12.30
N ALA A 174 3.14 17.89 11.13
CA ALA A 174 3.08 16.75 10.20
C ALA A 174 3.92 15.54 10.68
N GLU A 175 4.88 15.76 11.59
CA GLU A 175 5.66 14.68 12.19
C GLU A 175 4.91 13.96 13.31
N ASP A 176 3.85 14.56 13.87
CA ASP A 176 2.92 13.87 14.75
C ASP A 176 1.87 13.12 13.91
N HIS A 177 1.81 11.80 14.15
CA HIS A 177 0.95 10.85 13.45
C HIS A 177 -0.25 10.42 14.31
N ASN A 178 -0.46 11.04 15.48
CA ASN A 178 -1.62 10.78 16.34
C ASN A 178 -2.89 11.45 15.80
N ILE A 179 -3.44 10.90 14.72
CA ILE A 179 -4.61 11.42 14.01
C ILE A 179 -5.85 10.71 14.55
N TYR A 180 -6.85 11.47 15.01
CA TYR A 180 -8.07 10.89 15.58
C TYR A 180 -9.25 11.07 14.63
N ILE A 181 -10.15 10.10 14.55
CA ILE A 181 -11.39 10.15 13.78
C ILE A 181 -12.53 9.99 14.78
N TYR A 182 -13.48 10.92 14.80
CA TYR A 182 -14.59 10.92 15.74
C TYR A 182 -15.85 10.40 15.06
N TYR A 183 -16.58 9.47 15.67
CA TYR A 183 -17.77 8.85 15.06
C TYR A 183 -19.08 9.40 15.65
N PRO A 184 -20.15 9.52 14.85
CA PRO A 184 -21.43 10.01 15.36
C PRO A 184 -22.09 8.99 16.30
N SER A 185 -22.90 9.50 17.21
CA SER A 185 -23.66 8.73 18.20
C SER A 185 -24.58 7.69 17.53
N SER A 186 -25.05 7.96 16.31
CA SER A 186 -25.86 7.05 15.49
C SER A 186 -25.17 5.75 15.08
N VAL A 187 -23.85 5.67 15.16
CA VAL A 187 -23.07 4.43 14.88
C VAL A 187 -22.34 3.90 16.13
N GLY A 188 -22.74 4.35 17.33
CA GLY A 188 -22.15 3.95 18.61
C GLY A 188 -21.16 4.94 19.21
N GLY A 189 -20.85 6.04 18.51
CA GLY A 189 -19.93 7.07 19.00
C GLY A 189 -18.47 6.63 19.06
N GLY A 190 -17.70 7.22 19.98
CA GLY A 190 -16.28 6.96 20.19
C GLY A 190 -15.36 7.62 19.17
N SER A 191 -14.10 7.17 19.14
CA SER A 191 -13.07 7.65 18.22
C SER A 191 -12.07 6.56 17.82
N GLN A 192 -11.66 6.56 16.55
CA GLN A 192 -10.52 5.78 16.08
C GLN A 192 -9.24 6.60 16.25
N ARG A 193 -8.26 6.04 16.94
CA ARG A 193 -6.98 6.70 17.26
C ARG A 193 -5.88 6.09 16.41
N LEU A 194 -5.53 6.76 15.32
CA LEU A 194 -4.43 6.35 14.43
C LEU A 194 -3.11 6.75 15.06
N PHE A 195 -2.07 5.95 14.78
CA PHE A 195 -0.72 6.19 15.23
C PHE A 195 0.29 5.65 14.22
N ARG A 196 1.57 5.99 14.41
CA ARG A 196 2.65 5.44 13.58
C ARG A 196 2.75 3.93 13.82
N LYS A 197 2.29 3.13 12.84
CA LYS A 197 2.25 1.66 12.83
C LYS A 197 3.30 0.97 13.74
N ILE A 198 2.81 0.21 14.70
CA ILE A 198 3.57 -0.68 15.58
C ILE A 198 3.12 -2.10 15.29
N ASN A 199 4.05 -3.00 14.95
CA ASN A 199 3.78 -4.39 14.59
C ASN A 199 2.65 -4.51 13.54
N ASN A 200 1.49 -5.05 13.93
CA ASN A 200 0.34 -5.31 13.06
C ASN A 200 -0.82 -4.32 13.27
N ARG A 201 -0.62 -3.26 14.05
CA ARG A 201 -1.64 -2.23 14.33
C ARG A 201 -1.23 -0.86 13.77
N SER A 202 -2.19 -0.13 13.21
CA SER A 202 -2.06 1.26 12.75
C SER A 202 -3.07 2.22 13.41
N SER A 203 -4.08 1.68 14.07
CA SER A 203 -5.02 2.43 14.91
C SER A 203 -5.67 1.53 15.97
N TRP A 204 -6.37 2.14 16.93
CA TRP A 204 -7.21 1.47 17.92
C TRP A 204 -8.51 2.23 18.13
N TYR A 205 -9.59 1.52 18.45
CA TYR A 205 -10.88 2.14 18.81
C TYR A 205 -10.87 2.56 20.28
N SER A 206 -11.39 3.75 20.57
CA SER A 206 -11.57 4.29 21.91
C SER A 206 -13.04 4.70 22.12
N PRO A 207 -13.66 4.39 23.27
CA PRO A 207 -15.03 4.85 23.57
C PRO A 207 -15.12 6.37 23.81
N VAL A 208 -13.98 7.07 23.96
CA VAL A 208 -13.95 8.52 24.18
C VAL A 208 -14.44 9.25 22.92
N SER A 209 -15.53 9.98 23.07
CA SER A 209 -16.20 10.73 21.99
C SER A 209 -15.84 12.22 21.95
N GLU A 210 -14.99 12.68 22.88
CA GLU A 210 -14.58 14.08 23.06
C GLU A 210 -13.24 14.41 22.39
N VAL A 211 -13.13 15.63 21.86
CA VAL A 211 -11.91 16.13 21.21
C VAL A 211 -10.79 16.46 22.21
N ARG A 212 -9.53 16.44 21.73
CA ARG A 212 -8.37 16.73 22.59
C ARG A 212 -8.41 18.19 23.06
N LYS A 213 -8.25 18.40 24.37
CA LYS A 213 -8.38 19.72 25.02
C LYS A 213 -7.06 20.52 25.07
N THR A 214 -5.92 19.84 25.00
CA THR A 214 -4.58 20.45 25.01
C THR A 214 -3.90 20.32 23.64
N GLY A 215 -3.13 21.32 23.24
CA GLY A 215 -2.47 21.35 21.93
C GLY A 215 -3.33 21.93 20.79
N SER A 216 -2.67 22.15 19.65
CA SER A 216 -3.22 22.77 18.43
C SER A 216 -3.50 21.73 17.35
N TYR A 217 -4.65 21.82 16.70
CA TYR A 217 -5.17 20.81 15.76
C TYR A 217 -5.75 21.41 14.48
N ILE A 218 -5.86 20.57 13.46
CA ILE A 218 -6.65 20.80 12.26
C ILE A 218 -7.83 19.81 12.31
N TYR A 219 -9.04 20.34 12.24
CA TYR A 219 -10.26 19.55 12.11
C TYR A 219 -10.69 19.58 10.65
N GLU A 220 -10.98 18.42 10.06
CA GLU A 220 -11.39 18.30 8.66
C GLU A 220 -12.58 17.36 8.49
N ASP A 221 -13.38 17.60 7.43
CA ASP A 221 -14.47 16.71 7.04
C ASP A 221 -13.94 15.32 6.73
N PHE A 222 -14.55 14.28 7.31
CA PHE A 222 -14.22 12.90 6.97
C PHE A 222 -14.67 12.59 5.54
N ILE A 223 -13.71 12.19 4.70
CA ILE A 223 -13.98 11.77 3.32
C ILE A 223 -14.24 10.25 3.31
N PRO A 224 -15.48 9.78 2.98
CA PRO A 224 -15.80 8.37 2.95
C PRO A 224 -15.21 7.72 1.70
N ALA A 225 -13.94 7.34 1.78
CA ALA A 225 -13.28 6.54 0.75
C ALA A 225 -13.65 5.05 0.85
N ASP A 226 -13.45 4.30 -0.23
CA ASP A 226 -13.76 2.86 -0.36
C ASP A 226 -12.80 1.97 0.47
N GLY A 227 -12.64 2.26 1.76
CA GLY A 227 -11.80 1.52 2.70
C GLY A 227 -10.29 1.55 2.43
N THR A 228 -9.82 2.35 1.47
CA THR A 228 -8.41 2.38 1.04
C THR A 228 -7.84 3.78 0.88
N ASP A 229 -6.57 3.95 1.28
CA ASP A 229 -5.77 5.14 1.06
C ASP A 229 -4.94 4.96 -0.22
N VAL A 230 -5.06 5.85 -1.20
CA VAL A 230 -4.21 5.83 -2.40
C VAL A 230 -2.92 6.61 -2.10
N LYS A 231 -1.79 5.91 -2.07
CA LYS A 231 -0.46 6.52 -1.86
C LYS A 231 0.20 6.79 -3.21
N VAL A 232 0.46 8.06 -3.50
CA VAL A 232 1.03 8.52 -4.77
C VAL A 232 2.50 8.88 -4.58
N TYR A 233 3.34 8.43 -5.50
CA TYR A 233 4.79 8.61 -5.53
C TYR A 233 5.20 9.24 -6.86
N ALA A 234 5.34 10.56 -6.87
CA ALA A 234 5.72 11.35 -8.03
C ALA A 234 7.23 11.51 -8.18
N VAL A 235 7.70 11.54 -9.44
CA VAL A 235 9.10 11.77 -9.81
C VAL A 235 9.13 12.76 -10.97
N GLY A 236 9.25 14.04 -10.64
CA GLY A 236 9.03 15.14 -11.57
C GLY A 236 7.55 15.34 -11.90
N PRO A 237 7.22 16.42 -12.64
CA PRO A 237 5.84 16.83 -12.90
C PRO A 237 5.05 15.90 -13.85
N TYR A 238 5.70 14.89 -14.45
CA TYR A 238 5.13 14.03 -15.49
C TYR A 238 5.23 12.53 -15.19
N TYR A 239 5.53 12.13 -13.94
CA TYR A 239 5.49 10.72 -13.55
C TYR A 239 4.94 10.59 -12.15
N ALA A 240 3.97 9.69 -11.98
CA ALA A 240 3.39 9.34 -10.70
C ALA A 240 3.02 7.86 -10.70
N HIS A 241 3.60 7.10 -9.75
CA HIS A 241 3.18 5.75 -9.42
C HIS A 241 2.17 5.81 -8.26
N ALA A 242 1.18 4.91 -8.24
CA ALA A 242 0.22 4.86 -7.15
C ALA A 242 -0.04 3.42 -6.68
N GLU A 243 -0.16 3.26 -5.37
CA GLU A 243 -0.49 2.01 -4.70
C GLU A 243 -1.51 2.30 -3.59
N ALA A 244 -2.64 1.58 -3.59
CA ALA A 244 -3.62 1.65 -2.51
C ALA A 244 -3.25 0.68 -1.39
N ARG A 245 -3.63 1.03 -0.16
CA ARG A 245 -3.55 0.15 1.02
C ARG A 245 -4.80 0.34 1.87
N LYS A 246 -5.13 -0.64 2.71
CA LYS A 246 -6.25 -0.53 3.67
C LYS A 246 -6.12 0.74 4.50
N ALA A 247 -7.20 1.52 4.58
CA ALA A 247 -7.24 2.75 5.36
C ALA A 247 -7.11 2.43 6.85
N PRO A 248 -6.23 3.12 7.61
CA PRO A 248 -6.06 2.89 9.05
C PRO A 248 -7.27 3.33 9.87
N GLY A 249 -8.22 4.09 9.28
CA GLY A 249 -9.49 4.47 9.90
C GLY A 249 -10.56 3.37 9.95
N LEU A 250 -10.27 2.14 9.49
CA LEU A 250 -11.18 0.99 9.60
C LEU A 250 -11.00 0.26 10.95
N ASP A 251 -10.37 -0.91 10.95
CA ASP A 251 -10.14 -1.78 12.12
C ASP A 251 -8.75 -1.61 12.76
N GLY A 252 -7.87 -0.84 12.10
CA GLY A 252 -6.47 -0.70 12.47
C GLY A 252 -5.60 -1.96 12.30
N LYS A 253 -6.14 -3.07 11.78
CA LYS A 253 -5.37 -4.32 11.54
C LYS A 253 -4.66 -4.22 10.20
N VAL A 254 -3.34 -4.28 10.24
CA VAL A 254 -2.49 -4.15 9.06
C VAL A 254 -2.42 -5.49 8.32
N GLU A 255 -3.03 -5.53 7.15
CA GLU A 255 -3.01 -6.70 6.27
C GLU A 255 -1.60 -6.98 5.73
N ARG A 256 -1.22 -8.27 5.73
CA ARG A 256 0.09 -8.73 5.27
C ARG A 256 -0.04 -9.89 4.27
N ASP A 257 0.89 -9.92 3.33
CA ASP A 257 1.09 -11.04 2.42
C ASP A 257 1.81 -12.21 3.10
N ALA A 258 1.99 -13.32 2.37
CA ALA A 258 2.68 -14.52 2.85
C ALA A 258 4.16 -14.27 3.22
N ASP A 259 4.79 -13.21 2.69
CA ASP A 259 6.15 -12.79 3.05
C ASP A 259 6.16 -11.87 4.30
N GLY A 260 5.01 -11.66 4.94
CA GLY A 260 4.85 -10.76 6.07
C GLY A 260 4.95 -9.27 5.70
N LYS A 261 4.87 -8.88 4.42
CA LYS A 261 4.89 -7.48 3.98
C LYS A 261 3.47 -6.92 3.92
N GLU A 262 3.34 -5.62 4.17
CA GLU A 262 2.05 -4.91 4.11
C GLU A 262 1.44 -4.98 2.69
N VAL A 263 0.20 -5.47 2.58
CA VAL A 263 -0.52 -5.66 1.31
C VAL A 263 -0.71 -4.33 0.59
N ARG A 264 -0.60 -4.35 -0.74
CA ARG A 264 -0.75 -3.18 -1.61
C ARG A 264 -1.44 -3.56 -2.91
N TYR A 265 -2.34 -2.69 -3.35
CA TYR A 265 -3.07 -2.84 -4.60
C TYR A 265 -2.53 -1.84 -5.62
N PRO A 266 -2.19 -2.25 -6.86
CA PRO A 266 -1.71 -1.32 -7.87
C PRO A 266 -2.84 -0.37 -8.28
N VAL A 267 -2.57 0.94 -8.30
CA VAL A 267 -3.56 1.96 -8.67
C VAL A 267 -3.15 2.66 -9.96
N ILE A 268 -4.09 2.71 -10.91
CA ILE A 268 -3.98 3.59 -12.07
C ILE A 268 -4.59 4.95 -11.70
N LEU A 269 -3.81 6.01 -11.88
CA LEU A 269 -4.27 7.39 -11.72
C LEU A 269 -4.99 7.86 -12.98
N SER A 270 -6.18 8.44 -12.79
CA SER A 270 -6.91 9.14 -13.83
C SER A 270 -6.14 10.39 -14.32
N HIS A 271 -6.49 10.93 -15.49
CA HIS A 271 -5.86 12.14 -16.00
C HIS A 271 -5.97 13.32 -15.01
N LYS A 272 -7.12 13.49 -14.34
CA LYS A 272 -7.31 14.52 -13.29
C LYS A 272 -6.32 14.34 -12.13
N GLU A 273 -6.09 13.11 -11.68
CA GLU A 273 -5.16 12.81 -10.59
C GLU A 273 -3.69 12.93 -11.02
N LYS A 274 -3.36 12.64 -12.27
CA LYS A 274 -2.02 12.94 -12.84
C LYS A 274 -1.75 14.45 -12.85
N MET A 275 -2.74 15.26 -13.25
CA MET A 275 -2.64 16.73 -13.21
C MET A 275 -2.60 17.27 -11.77
N MET A 276 -3.27 16.61 -10.82
CA MET A 276 -3.13 16.88 -9.39
C MET A 276 -1.70 16.59 -8.89
N ALA A 277 -1.13 15.42 -9.22
CA ALA A 277 0.24 15.07 -8.89
C ALA A 277 1.27 16.07 -9.45
N ARG A 278 1.07 16.50 -10.70
CA ARG A 278 1.86 17.56 -11.35
C ARG A 278 1.84 18.86 -10.53
N ARG A 279 0.64 19.31 -10.11
CA ARG A 279 0.48 20.53 -9.29
C ARG A 279 1.15 20.39 -7.93
N VAL A 280 0.99 19.25 -7.24
CA VAL A 280 1.67 18.97 -5.96
C VAL A 280 3.20 19.08 -6.10
N VAL A 281 3.80 18.39 -7.08
CA VAL A 281 5.26 18.43 -7.31
C VAL A 281 5.78 19.86 -7.52
N LEU A 282 5.09 20.65 -8.34
CA LEU A 282 5.48 22.03 -8.66
C LEU A 282 5.26 22.98 -7.48
N ALA A 283 4.13 22.87 -6.79
CA ALA A 283 3.76 23.70 -5.65
C ALA A 283 4.74 23.60 -4.48
N PHE A 284 5.10 22.37 -4.10
CA PHE A 284 6.00 22.10 -2.99
C PHE A 284 7.48 22.06 -3.40
N GLY A 285 7.81 22.21 -4.70
CA GLY A 285 9.19 22.17 -5.20
C GLY A 285 9.89 20.83 -4.94
N GLN A 286 9.14 19.74 -4.81
CA GLN A 286 9.66 18.41 -4.46
C GLN A 286 9.64 17.53 -5.72
N THR A 287 10.78 17.39 -6.42
CA THR A 287 10.85 16.53 -7.62
C THR A 287 10.49 15.10 -7.27
N VAL A 288 11.05 14.54 -6.19
CA VAL A 288 10.57 13.27 -5.61
C VAL A 288 9.55 13.61 -4.53
N CYS A 289 8.27 13.29 -4.73
CA CYS A 289 7.21 13.64 -3.78
C CYS A 289 6.23 12.48 -3.55
N GLY A 290 6.06 12.08 -2.28
CA GLY A 290 4.98 11.23 -1.81
C GLY A 290 3.82 12.06 -1.27
N PHE A 291 2.59 11.69 -1.59
CA PHE A 291 1.38 12.29 -1.02
C PHE A 291 0.24 11.27 -0.98
N ASP A 292 -0.72 11.49 -0.09
CA ASP A 292 -1.85 10.59 0.12
C ASP A 292 -3.14 11.21 -0.44
N LEU A 293 -3.94 10.36 -1.08
CA LEU A 293 -5.14 10.72 -1.85
C LEU A 293 -6.32 9.84 -1.44
N LEU A 294 -7.46 10.49 -1.17
CA LEU A 294 -8.73 9.85 -0.86
C LEU A 294 -9.67 9.97 -2.06
N ARG A 295 -10.23 8.84 -2.52
CA ARG A 295 -11.23 8.79 -3.60
C ARG A 295 -12.62 8.64 -3.00
N ALA A 296 -13.53 9.57 -3.29
CA ALA A 296 -14.91 9.51 -2.83
C ALA A 296 -15.83 10.28 -3.78
N ASN A 297 -17.04 9.77 -4.04
CA ASN A 297 -18.08 10.43 -4.84
C ASN A 297 -17.60 10.93 -6.22
N GLY A 298 -16.76 10.13 -6.90
CA GLY A 298 -16.18 10.48 -8.22
C GLY A 298 -15.14 11.61 -8.20
N LYS A 299 -14.72 12.05 -7.01
CA LYS A 299 -13.67 13.04 -6.79
C LYS A 299 -12.46 12.40 -6.07
N SER A 300 -11.34 13.11 -6.14
CA SER A 300 -10.09 12.76 -5.46
C SER A 300 -9.62 13.96 -4.64
N TYR A 301 -9.18 13.72 -3.41
CA TYR A 301 -8.77 14.77 -2.46
C TYR A 301 -7.38 14.46 -1.91
N VAL A 302 -6.46 15.44 -1.89
CA VAL A 302 -5.17 15.30 -1.21
C VAL A 302 -5.37 15.51 0.29
N CYS A 303 -5.03 14.51 1.11
CA CYS A 303 -5.21 14.56 2.57
C CYS A 303 -3.90 14.68 3.36
N ASP A 304 -2.75 14.37 2.74
CA ASP A 304 -1.42 14.56 3.32
C ASP A 304 -0.33 14.70 2.23
N VAL A 305 0.75 15.44 2.50
CA VAL A 305 1.89 15.64 1.57
C VAL A 305 3.20 15.41 2.32
N ASN A 306 3.87 14.30 2.03
CA ASN A 306 5.00 13.79 2.80
C ASN A 306 6.39 14.30 2.32
N GLY A 307 6.47 14.93 1.14
CA GLY A 307 7.75 15.26 0.51
C GLY A 307 8.51 14.01 0.05
N PHE A 308 9.83 13.96 0.26
CA PHE A 308 10.68 12.92 -0.33
C PHE A 308 10.28 11.49 0.11
N SER A 309 9.81 10.68 -0.83
CA SER A 309 9.36 9.31 -0.58
C SER A 309 9.53 8.43 -1.81
N PHE A 310 9.96 7.18 -1.61
CA PHE A 310 10.12 6.18 -2.67
C PHE A 310 9.21 4.97 -2.41
N VAL A 311 8.72 4.37 -3.50
CA VAL A 311 8.08 3.04 -3.48
C VAL A 311 9.09 2.00 -2.99
N LYS A 312 8.64 0.97 -2.26
CA LYS A 312 9.56 0.00 -1.60
C LYS A 312 9.74 -1.33 -2.34
N THR A 313 8.85 -1.67 -3.26
CA THR A 313 8.70 -3.03 -3.80
C THR A 313 8.76 -3.11 -5.32
N SER A 314 8.61 -2.01 -6.06
CA SER A 314 8.54 -2.01 -7.52
C SER A 314 9.90 -1.79 -8.17
N THR A 315 10.42 -2.82 -8.86
CA THR A 315 11.64 -2.73 -9.69
C THR A 315 11.46 -1.79 -10.88
N LYS A 316 10.28 -1.81 -11.52
CA LYS A 316 9.93 -0.87 -12.60
C LYS A 316 9.98 0.58 -12.12
N TYR A 317 9.44 0.87 -10.92
CA TYR A 317 9.53 2.21 -10.33
C TYR A 317 10.99 2.65 -10.16
N TYR A 318 11.90 1.76 -9.74
CA TYR A 318 13.32 2.10 -9.62
C TYR A 318 13.98 2.44 -10.97
N GLU A 319 13.60 1.74 -12.03
CA GLU A 319 14.11 2.00 -13.39
C GLU A 319 13.58 3.30 -13.98
N ASP A 320 12.26 3.51 -13.89
CA ASP A 320 11.62 4.75 -14.34
C ASP A 320 12.20 5.95 -13.58
N THR A 321 12.32 5.84 -12.25
CA THR A 321 12.89 6.88 -11.38
C THR A 321 14.35 7.18 -11.73
N ALA A 322 15.18 6.16 -11.94
CA ALA A 322 16.58 6.33 -12.31
C ALA A 322 16.73 7.04 -13.67
N LYS A 323 15.93 6.65 -14.67
CA LYS A 323 15.91 7.30 -16.00
C LYS A 323 15.43 8.75 -15.93
N ILE A 324 14.37 9.03 -15.16
CA ILE A 324 13.82 10.39 -15.03
C ILE A 324 14.81 11.30 -14.30
N LEU A 325 15.34 10.87 -13.14
CA LEU A 325 16.31 11.68 -12.38
C LEU A 325 17.62 11.86 -13.15
N GLY A 326 18.18 10.79 -13.71
CA GLY A 326 19.43 10.85 -14.51
C GLY A 326 19.31 11.79 -15.71
N ASN A 327 18.25 11.64 -16.53
CA ASN A 327 17.99 12.55 -17.65
C ASN A 327 17.73 14.00 -17.21
N THR A 328 17.12 14.22 -16.03
CA THR A 328 16.86 15.57 -15.51
C THR A 328 18.15 16.25 -15.04
N ILE A 329 18.99 15.53 -14.30
CA ILE A 329 20.30 15.99 -13.83
C ILE A 329 21.22 16.28 -15.01
N LEU A 330 21.35 15.33 -15.94
CA LEU A 330 22.23 15.45 -17.10
C LEU A 330 21.82 16.64 -17.98
N ARG A 331 20.53 16.77 -18.34
CA ARG A 331 20.05 17.91 -19.14
C ARG A 331 20.23 19.25 -18.44
N ARG A 332 20.04 19.31 -17.11
CA ARG A 332 20.18 20.57 -16.36
C ARG A 332 21.62 21.03 -16.24
N LEU A 333 22.56 20.11 -16.01
CA LEU A 333 23.96 20.43 -15.73
C LEU A 333 24.85 20.44 -16.97
N ALA A 334 24.55 19.66 -18.03
CA ALA A 334 25.34 19.69 -19.26
C ALA A 334 25.38 21.09 -19.91
N THR A 335 24.24 21.81 -19.93
CA THR A 335 24.16 23.20 -20.40
C THR A 335 25.00 24.16 -19.55
N SER A 336 25.18 23.88 -18.25
CA SER A 336 25.89 24.76 -17.31
C SER A 336 27.38 24.47 -17.17
N MET A 337 27.84 23.26 -17.51
CA MET A 337 29.21 22.80 -17.25
C MET A 337 30.06 22.67 -18.52
N SER A 338 29.54 23.09 -19.68
CA SER A 338 30.18 22.92 -21.00
C SER A 338 30.60 21.48 -21.31
N VAL A 339 29.90 20.52 -20.70
CA VAL A 339 30.04 19.10 -21.03
C VAL A 339 29.54 18.96 -22.46
N ARG A 340 30.43 18.66 -23.40
CA ARG A 340 30.04 18.24 -24.74
C ARG A 340 29.26 16.95 -24.63
N ILE A 341 27.93 17.05 -24.51
CA ILE A 341 27.05 15.97 -24.94
C ILE A 341 27.39 15.74 -26.42
N PRO A 342 27.87 14.56 -26.83
CA PRO A 342 27.97 14.27 -28.24
C PRO A 342 26.57 14.42 -28.82
N TYR A 343 26.42 15.15 -29.93
CA TYR A 343 25.17 15.24 -30.71
C TYR A 343 24.82 13.90 -31.40
N GLN A 344 25.32 12.79 -30.85
CA GLN A 344 25.30 11.42 -31.33
C GLN A 344 25.11 10.47 -30.13
N MET A 345 24.02 10.66 -29.38
CA MET A 345 23.12 9.51 -29.24
C MET A 345 22.58 9.28 -30.65
N THR A 346 22.80 8.10 -31.22
CA THR A 346 22.42 7.79 -32.61
C THR A 346 20.91 7.67 -32.75
N LEU A 347 20.22 8.81 -32.78
CA LEU A 347 19.01 8.96 -33.56
C LEU A 347 19.43 9.28 -34.99
N GLY A 348 18.81 8.60 -35.95
CA GLY A 348 18.97 8.95 -37.36
C GLY A 348 18.56 10.39 -37.59
N GLU A 349 19.24 11.07 -38.51
CA GLU A 349 18.98 12.46 -38.87
C GLU A 349 17.59 12.60 -39.49
N HIS A 350 16.54 12.76 -38.66
CA HIS A 350 15.26 13.42 -38.99
C HIS A 350 14.24 13.51 -37.84
N GLU A 351 14.50 12.97 -36.64
CA GLU A 351 13.56 13.03 -35.51
C GLU A 351 14.10 13.79 -34.29
N ALA A 352 13.21 14.53 -33.62
CA ALA A 352 13.49 15.26 -32.39
C ALA A 352 13.92 14.29 -31.25
N PRO A 353 14.69 14.75 -30.25
CA PRO A 353 15.19 13.86 -29.20
C PRO A 353 14.04 13.16 -28.49
N PRO A 354 14.19 11.87 -28.14
CA PRO A 354 13.12 11.10 -27.52
C PRO A 354 12.85 11.69 -26.14
N LEU A 355 11.79 12.48 -26.07
CA LEU A 355 10.97 12.55 -24.87
C LEU A 355 10.75 11.10 -24.43
N LEU A 356 10.98 10.79 -23.14
CA LEU A 356 10.59 9.49 -22.61
C LEU A 356 9.10 9.34 -22.88
N ASP A 357 8.75 8.48 -23.84
CA ASP A 357 7.36 8.26 -24.23
C ASP A 357 6.65 7.49 -23.12
N LEU A 358 6.15 8.29 -22.19
CA LEU A 358 5.26 7.91 -21.10
C LEU A 358 3.80 8.23 -21.47
N GLY A 359 3.51 8.59 -22.73
CA GLY A 359 2.18 9.02 -23.18
C GLY A 359 1.66 10.28 -22.49
N LEU A 360 2.53 11.30 -22.32
CA LEU A 360 2.26 12.50 -21.51
C LEU A 360 2.70 13.83 -22.18
N GLY A 361 2.76 13.87 -23.50
CA GLY A 361 2.59 15.11 -24.26
C GLY A 361 1.09 15.39 -24.47
N ASP A 362 0.73 16.65 -24.76
CA ASP A 362 -0.63 16.99 -25.20
C ASP A 362 -0.92 16.55 -26.66
N ASP A 363 0.09 16.05 -27.37
CA ASP A 363 -0.03 15.39 -28.67
C ASP A 363 -0.12 13.85 -28.52
N PRO A 364 -1.17 13.19 -29.04
CA PRO A 364 -1.31 11.75 -29.00
C PRO A 364 -0.29 11.02 -29.91
N PRO A 365 0.09 9.77 -29.57
CA PRO A 365 1.17 9.07 -30.26
C PRO A 365 0.81 8.75 -31.72
N PHE A 366 1.69 9.17 -32.63
CA PHE A 366 1.64 8.76 -34.04
C PHE A 366 2.27 7.37 -34.20
N VAL A 367 1.49 6.44 -34.74
CA VAL A 367 1.91 5.07 -35.04
C VAL A 367 2.24 4.98 -36.52
N SER A 368 3.46 4.54 -36.82
CA SER A 368 3.92 4.28 -38.19
C SER A 368 3.26 3.02 -38.75
N THR A 369 2.44 3.17 -39.79
CA THR A 369 1.86 2.00 -40.49
C THR A 369 2.84 1.39 -41.49
N PRO A 370 2.69 0.09 -41.87
CA PRO A 370 3.54 -0.54 -42.90
C PRO A 370 3.50 0.12 -44.28
N SER A 371 2.53 1.01 -44.53
CA SER A 371 2.41 1.83 -45.75
C SER A 371 3.07 3.22 -45.63
N GLY A 372 3.85 3.47 -44.58
CA GLY A 372 4.59 4.72 -44.37
C GLY A 372 3.72 5.91 -43.96
N LYS A 373 2.42 5.71 -43.69
CA LYS A 373 1.52 6.79 -43.29
C LYS A 373 1.46 6.85 -41.76
N LEU A 374 1.80 8.01 -41.19
CA LEU A 374 1.63 8.28 -39.76
C LEU A 374 0.13 8.33 -39.43
N MET A 375 -0.30 7.54 -38.45
CA MET A 375 -1.69 7.48 -37.96
C MET A 375 -1.76 7.77 -36.47
N GLU A 376 -2.77 8.53 -36.05
CA GLU A 376 -2.95 8.97 -34.66
C GLU A 376 -3.76 7.93 -33.86
N LEU A 377 -3.21 7.39 -32.77
CA LEU A 377 -3.94 6.45 -31.92
C LEU A 377 -4.95 7.17 -31.01
N ARG A 378 -6.18 7.32 -31.48
CA ARG A 378 -7.26 8.00 -30.74
C ARG A 378 -7.78 7.25 -29.51
N CYS A 379 -7.89 5.92 -29.57
CA CYS A 379 -8.24 5.08 -28.42
C CYS A 379 -7.84 3.61 -28.65
N VAL A 380 -7.75 2.83 -27.56
CA VAL A 380 -7.66 1.36 -27.60
C VAL A 380 -8.91 0.80 -26.94
N LEU A 381 -9.76 0.12 -27.72
CA LEU A 381 -10.98 -0.52 -27.24
C LEU A 381 -10.74 -2.02 -27.04
N ALA A 382 -10.40 -2.42 -25.81
CA ALA A 382 -10.26 -3.82 -25.43
C ALA A 382 -11.60 -4.36 -24.89
N VAL A 383 -12.36 -5.08 -25.71
CA VAL A 383 -13.60 -5.74 -25.29
C VAL A 383 -13.26 -7.10 -24.69
N ILE A 384 -13.14 -7.16 -23.36
CA ILE A 384 -12.95 -8.40 -22.61
C ILE A 384 -14.31 -8.82 -22.05
N ARG A 385 -14.96 -9.82 -22.66
CA ARG A 385 -16.09 -10.47 -21.99
C ARG A 385 -15.55 -11.46 -20.97
N HIS A 386 -15.89 -11.26 -19.70
CA HIS A 386 -15.93 -12.40 -18.79
C HIS A 386 -17.12 -13.26 -19.23
N GLY A 387 -16.95 -14.57 -19.37
CA GLY A 387 -18.10 -15.45 -19.60
C GLY A 387 -19.01 -15.39 -18.37
N ASP A 388 -20.31 -15.18 -18.56
CA ASP A 388 -21.27 -15.09 -17.45
C ASP A 388 -21.20 -16.34 -16.59
N ARG A 389 -20.59 -16.16 -15.42
CA ARG A 389 -20.58 -17.08 -14.31
C ARG A 389 -20.91 -16.23 -13.11
N THR A 390 -22.08 -16.47 -12.53
CA THR A 390 -22.49 -15.90 -11.24
C THR A 390 -21.32 -15.98 -10.27
N PRO A 391 -20.93 -14.88 -9.61
CA PRO A 391 -19.79 -14.87 -8.69
C PRO A 391 -19.97 -15.95 -7.62
N LYS A 392 -19.16 -17.01 -7.69
CA LYS A 392 -19.19 -18.05 -6.68
C LYS A 392 -18.43 -17.55 -5.46
N GLN A 393 -19.15 -17.15 -4.42
CA GLN A 393 -18.56 -17.01 -3.10
C GLN A 393 -17.98 -18.36 -2.71
N LYS A 394 -16.65 -18.43 -2.65
CA LYS A 394 -15.89 -19.62 -2.26
C LYS A 394 -15.19 -19.32 -0.95
N MET A 395 -15.79 -19.77 0.14
CA MET A 395 -15.12 -19.78 1.44
C MET A 395 -14.15 -20.96 1.48
N LYS A 396 -12.87 -20.69 1.75
CA LYS A 396 -11.81 -21.69 1.91
C LYS A 396 -11.40 -21.80 3.37
N VAL A 397 -11.61 -22.97 3.96
CA VAL A 397 -11.24 -23.25 5.36
C VAL A 397 -10.25 -24.40 5.40
N ILE A 398 -9.06 -24.17 5.94
CA ILE A 398 -8.05 -25.20 6.26
C ILE A 398 -8.40 -25.83 7.61
N VAL A 399 -8.91 -27.06 7.60
CA VAL A 399 -9.32 -27.77 8.82
C VAL A 399 -8.27 -28.81 9.22
N ASN A 400 -7.91 -28.80 10.51
CA ASN A 400 -6.96 -29.73 11.13
C ASN A 400 -7.62 -30.63 12.21
N ASP A 401 -8.93 -30.55 12.40
CA ASP A 401 -9.69 -31.31 13.41
C ASP A 401 -9.90 -32.78 13.00
N GLU A 402 -9.61 -33.72 13.90
CA GLU A 402 -9.73 -35.17 13.67
C GLU A 402 -11.14 -35.61 13.23
N ARG A 403 -12.20 -34.91 13.65
CA ARG A 403 -13.59 -35.21 13.25
C ARG A 403 -13.81 -34.94 11.77
N PHE A 404 -13.14 -33.93 11.20
CA PHE A 404 -13.18 -33.68 9.76
C PHE A 404 -12.37 -34.72 8.98
N PHE A 405 -11.26 -35.24 9.53
CA PHE A 405 -10.56 -36.40 8.94
C PHE A 405 -11.41 -37.68 9.01
N ALA A 406 -12.17 -37.89 10.10
CA ALA A 406 -13.12 -39.00 10.21
C ALA A 406 -14.27 -38.89 9.21
N LEU A 407 -14.82 -37.69 9.02
CA LEU A 407 -15.81 -37.38 7.96
C LEU A 407 -15.22 -37.63 6.56
N PHE A 408 -13.95 -37.26 6.36
CA PHE A 408 -13.23 -37.48 5.10
C PHE A 408 -13.02 -38.97 4.81
N LYS A 409 -12.76 -39.78 5.85
CA LYS A 409 -12.69 -41.24 5.77
C LYS A 409 -14.05 -41.86 5.46
N LYS A 410 -15.11 -41.41 6.13
CA LYS A 410 -16.49 -41.90 6.00
C LYS A 410 -17.05 -41.77 4.57
N TYR A 411 -16.67 -40.72 3.84
CA TYR A 411 -17.06 -40.50 2.44
C TYR A 411 -15.95 -40.82 1.42
N ASP A 412 -15.03 -41.73 1.76
CA ASP A 412 -14.07 -42.34 0.83
C ASP A 412 -13.03 -41.37 0.20
N GLY A 413 -12.81 -40.20 0.81
CA GLY A 413 -12.01 -39.11 0.23
C GLY A 413 -10.55 -39.45 -0.03
N PHE A 414 -9.95 -40.30 0.80
CA PHE A 414 -8.57 -40.76 0.65
C PHE A 414 -8.32 -41.54 -0.66
N LYS A 415 -9.36 -42.04 -1.34
CA LYS A 415 -9.23 -42.70 -2.65
C LYS A 415 -9.10 -41.72 -3.82
N LYS A 416 -9.45 -40.44 -3.65
CA LYS A 416 -9.51 -39.42 -4.72
C LYS A 416 -8.86 -38.08 -4.35
N ASN A 417 -8.35 -37.95 -3.12
CA ASN A 417 -7.89 -36.70 -2.50
C ASN A 417 -8.91 -35.54 -2.52
N GLU A 418 -10.19 -35.84 -2.85
CA GLU A 418 -11.28 -34.87 -2.94
C GLU A 418 -12.62 -35.56 -2.59
N ILE A 419 -13.46 -34.86 -1.81
CA ILE A 419 -14.87 -35.21 -1.55
C ILE A 419 -15.73 -34.04 -1.99
N LYS A 420 -16.90 -34.31 -2.57
CA LYS A 420 -17.91 -33.30 -2.90
C LYS A 420 -19.24 -33.64 -2.24
N MET A 421 -19.53 -32.98 -1.13
CA MET A 421 -20.78 -33.10 -0.40
C MET A 421 -21.82 -32.16 -1.04
N LYS A 422 -22.97 -32.74 -1.38
CA LYS A 422 -24.09 -32.05 -2.06
C LYS A 422 -25.46 -32.44 -1.53
N ARG A 423 -25.56 -33.52 -0.75
CA ARG A 423 -26.84 -33.98 -0.19
C ARG A 423 -27.08 -33.24 1.13
N PRO A 424 -28.31 -32.78 1.44
CA PRO A 424 -28.59 -32.05 2.67
C PRO A 424 -28.10 -32.77 3.94
N ASN A 425 -28.28 -34.08 4.03
CA ASN A 425 -27.84 -34.87 5.18
C ASN A 425 -26.31 -34.81 5.40
N GLN A 426 -25.51 -34.69 4.32
CA GLN A 426 -24.06 -34.53 4.42
C GLN A 426 -23.68 -33.12 4.89
N LEU A 427 -24.41 -32.10 4.44
CA LEU A 427 -24.20 -30.71 4.85
C LEU A 427 -24.64 -30.49 6.30
N MET A 428 -25.69 -31.18 6.77
CA MET A 428 -26.07 -31.16 8.19
C MET A 428 -25.04 -31.85 9.09
N GLU A 429 -24.44 -32.97 8.66
CA GLU A 429 -23.32 -33.57 9.42
C GLU A 429 -22.13 -32.59 9.57
N VAL A 430 -21.84 -31.79 8.54
CA VAL A 430 -20.80 -30.74 8.59
C VAL A 430 -21.21 -29.58 9.49
N LEU A 431 -22.47 -29.11 9.41
CA LEU A 431 -23.00 -28.04 10.25
C LEU A 431 -22.96 -28.43 11.73
N GLU A 432 -23.33 -29.66 12.05
CA GLU A 432 -23.33 -30.16 13.43
C GLU A 432 -21.90 -30.27 13.98
N LEU A 433 -20.94 -30.75 13.19
CA LEU A 433 -19.52 -30.71 13.56
C LEU A 433 -19.01 -29.27 13.75
N ALA A 434 -19.41 -28.33 12.88
CA ALA A 434 -19.04 -26.92 13.00
C ALA A 434 -19.62 -26.28 14.28
N ARG A 435 -20.86 -26.61 14.66
CA ARG A 435 -21.48 -26.17 15.91
C ARG A 435 -20.77 -26.71 17.14
N GLN A 436 -20.36 -27.98 17.13
CA GLN A 436 -19.63 -28.61 18.23
C GLN A 436 -18.26 -27.96 18.43
N ILE A 437 -17.49 -27.78 17.35
CA ILE A 437 -16.18 -27.09 17.38
C ILE A 437 -16.33 -25.63 17.85
N LEU A 438 -17.34 -24.92 17.34
CA LEU A 438 -17.64 -23.55 17.78
C LEU A 438 -17.98 -23.47 19.28
N ALA A 439 -18.78 -24.40 19.80
CA ALA A 439 -19.13 -24.46 21.21
C ALA A 439 -17.91 -24.76 22.10
N GLU A 440 -17.02 -25.64 21.66
CA GLU A 440 -15.74 -25.93 22.33
C GLU A 440 -14.85 -24.69 22.39
N HIS A 441 -14.64 -23.98 21.27
CA HIS A 441 -13.85 -22.74 21.28
C HIS A 441 -14.49 -21.64 22.14
N ILE A 442 -15.82 -21.49 22.15
CA ILE A 442 -16.52 -20.56 23.06
C ILE A 442 -16.30 -20.94 24.53
N ALA A 443 -16.30 -22.24 24.86
CA ALA A 443 -15.97 -22.70 26.20
C ALA A 443 -14.51 -22.39 26.57
N THR A 444 -13.55 -22.66 25.69
CA THR A 444 -12.13 -22.31 25.89
C THR A 444 -11.95 -20.81 26.09
N ARG A 445 -12.60 -19.96 25.28
CA ARG A 445 -12.58 -18.50 25.45
C ARG A 445 -13.07 -18.09 26.84
N ASN A 446 -14.19 -18.67 27.30
CA ASN A 446 -14.75 -18.34 28.61
C ASN A 446 -13.81 -18.79 29.75
N THR A 447 -13.13 -19.94 29.61
CA THR A 447 -12.10 -20.38 30.57
C THR A 447 -10.89 -19.44 30.57
N LEU A 448 -10.39 -19.02 29.40
CA LEU A 448 -9.27 -18.08 29.29
C LEU A 448 -9.60 -16.71 29.90
N LEU A 449 -10.83 -16.21 29.68
CA LEU A 449 -11.33 -14.98 30.29
C LEU A 449 -11.44 -15.07 31.82
N LEU A 450 -11.78 -16.26 32.36
CA LEU A 450 -11.77 -16.50 33.81
C LEU A 450 -10.35 -16.54 34.36
N SER A 451 -9.42 -17.23 33.70
CA SER A 451 -8.01 -17.25 34.15
C SER A 451 -7.36 -15.87 34.07
N MET A 452 -7.71 -15.03 33.09
CA MET A 452 -7.25 -13.63 33.03
C MET A 452 -7.73 -12.76 34.21
N GLN A 453 -8.79 -13.14 34.91
CA GLN A 453 -9.26 -12.41 36.10
C GLN A 453 -8.47 -12.75 37.38
N GLU A 454 -7.56 -13.73 37.33
CA GLU A 454 -6.77 -14.19 38.47
C GLU A 454 -5.32 -13.66 38.50
N TYR A 455 -4.88 -12.90 37.48
CA TYR A 455 -3.53 -12.34 37.38
C TYR A 455 -3.54 -10.80 37.23
N ASP A 456 -2.56 -10.12 37.85
CA ASP A 456 -2.32 -8.69 37.67
C ASP A 456 -1.57 -8.38 36.36
N ASP A 457 -1.83 -7.20 35.77
CA ASP A 457 -1.41 -6.73 34.42
C ASP A 457 0.12 -6.74 34.11
N SER A 458 0.99 -7.13 35.04
CA SER A 458 2.45 -7.05 34.90
C SER A 458 3.18 -8.36 34.57
N ASP A 459 2.47 -9.50 34.48
CA ASP A 459 3.13 -10.80 34.27
C ASP A 459 3.25 -11.23 32.79
N SER A 460 4.34 -11.95 32.50
CA SER A 460 4.61 -12.62 31.23
C SER A 460 3.60 -13.70 30.86
N GLU A 461 2.86 -14.24 31.83
CA GLU A 461 1.76 -15.16 31.60
C GLU A 461 0.49 -14.45 31.08
N CYS A 462 0.24 -13.21 31.50
CA CYS A 462 -0.89 -12.42 30.98
C CYS A 462 -0.78 -12.21 29.46
N GLN A 463 0.41 -11.86 28.96
CA GLN A 463 0.67 -11.71 27.51
C GLN A 463 0.51 -13.03 26.72
N ARG A 464 0.67 -14.19 27.37
CA ARG A 464 0.39 -15.50 26.74
C ARG A 464 -1.10 -15.77 26.71
N LEU A 465 -1.81 -15.52 27.81
CA LEU A 465 -3.27 -15.65 27.88
C LEU A 465 -3.98 -14.72 26.90
N GLU A 466 -3.51 -13.47 26.73
CA GLU A 466 -4.01 -12.54 25.70
C GLU A 466 -3.83 -13.10 24.28
N HIS A 467 -2.64 -13.61 23.96
CA HIS A 467 -2.34 -14.19 22.65
C HIS A 467 -3.19 -15.43 22.37
N ASP A 468 -3.34 -16.32 23.36
CA ASP A 468 -4.13 -17.54 23.22
C ASP A 468 -5.64 -17.22 23.12
N LEU A 469 -6.10 -16.16 23.80
CA LEU A 469 -7.45 -15.62 23.64
C LEU A 469 -7.66 -15.04 22.23
N GLU A 470 -6.72 -14.26 21.68
CA GLU A 470 -6.78 -13.76 20.29
C GLU A 470 -6.89 -14.91 19.28
N GLN A 471 -6.11 -16.00 19.45
CA GLN A 471 -6.18 -17.18 18.58
C GLN A 471 -7.55 -17.87 18.65
N VAL A 472 -8.09 -18.06 19.86
CA VAL A 472 -9.42 -18.66 20.06
C VAL A 472 -10.52 -17.77 19.47
N GLU A 473 -10.41 -16.44 19.56
CA GLU A 473 -11.35 -15.53 18.92
C GLU A 473 -11.33 -15.58 17.39
N GLU A 474 -10.15 -15.73 16.77
CA GLU A 474 -10.06 -15.87 15.31
C GLU A 474 -10.68 -17.19 14.84
N GLU A 475 -10.48 -18.29 15.56
CA GLU A 475 -11.18 -19.55 15.29
C GLU A 475 -12.70 -19.42 15.53
N ILE A 476 -13.17 -18.78 16.62
CA ILE A 476 -14.61 -18.55 16.83
C ILE A 476 -15.23 -17.82 15.64
N LYS A 477 -14.64 -16.71 15.16
CA LYS A 477 -15.15 -15.93 14.01
C LYS A 477 -15.21 -16.79 12.74
N ARG A 478 -14.22 -17.67 12.55
CA ARG A 478 -14.10 -18.58 11.41
C ARG A 478 -15.15 -19.70 11.42
N TRP A 479 -15.37 -20.34 12.57
CA TRP A 479 -16.39 -21.39 12.73
C TRP A 479 -17.81 -20.81 12.74
N ASP A 480 -18.02 -19.61 13.28
CA ASP A 480 -19.29 -18.88 13.24
C ASP A 480 -19.67 -18.46 11.82
N GLN A 481 -18.70 -18.00 11.01
CA GLN A 481 -18.89 -17.76 9.58
C GLN A 481 -19.29 -19.04 8.84
N MET A 482 -18.62 -20.18 9.11
CA MET A 482 -18.96 -21.44 8.47
C MET A 482 -20.33 -21.97 8.90
N ARG A 483 -20.69 -21.83 10.19
CA ARG A 483 -22.04 -22.15 10.70
C ARG A 483 -23.10 -21.34 9.96
N SER A 484 -22.93 -20.03 9.89
CA SER A 484 -23.89 -19.10 9.27
C SER A 484 -24.12 -19.39 7.77
N VAL A 485 -23.05 -19.71 7.02
CA VAL A 485 -23.16 -20.12 5.60
C VAL A 485 -23.93 -21.44 5.42
N LEU A 486 -23.82 -22.36 6.38
CA LEU A 486 -24.54 -23.63 6.35
C LEU A 486 -25.97 -23.53 6.89
N GLU A 487 -26.26 -22.58 7.78
CA GLU A 487 -27.59 -22.32 8.35
C GLU A 487 -28.53 -21.61 7.36
N MET A 488 -28.04 -20.61 6.62
CA MET A 488 -28.82 -19.97 5.54
C MET A 488 -29.36 -20.98 4.49
N TYR A 489 -28.65 -22.10 4.30
CA TYR A 489 -29.08 -23.18 3.40
C TYR A 489 -30.20 -24.06 3.99
N ASP A 490 -30.29 -24.21 5.31
CA ASP A 490 -31.38 -24.94 5.96
C ASP A 490 -32.66 -24.08 6.04
N GLU A 491 -32.51 -22.76 6.24
CA GLU A 491 -33.64 -21.82 6.29
C GLU A 491 -34.34 -21.68 4.93
N HIS A 492 -33.60 -21.40 3.85
CA HIS A 492 -34.18 -21.34 2.49
C HIS A 492 -34.84 -22.66 2.06
N ARG A 493 -34.42 -23.79 2.62
CA ARG A 493 -35.09 -25.09 2.40
C ARG A 493 -36.45 -25.18 3.12
N ARG A 494 -36.61 -24.61 4.31
CA ARG A 494 -37.89 -24.60 5.03
C ARG A 494 -38.90 -23.67 4.36
N GLU A 495 -38.44 -22.55 3.82
CA GLU A 495 -39.28 -21.59 3.09
C GLU A 495 -39.77 -22.19 1.75
N SER A 496 -38.88 -22.83 0.99
CA SER A 496 -39.23 -23.49 -0.29
C SER A 496 -40.02 -24.80 -0.16
N GLY A 497 -40.19 -25.34 1.05
CA GLY A 497 -40.96 -26.56 1.32
C GLY A 497 -42.44 -26.36 1.66
N ASN A 498 -42.91 -25.10 1.77
CA ASN A 498 -44.20 -24.76 2.37
C ASN A 498 -45.24 -24.17 1.37
N SER A 499 -44.97 -24.21 0.07
CA SER A 499 -45.79 -23.53 -0.96
C SER A 499 -46.69 -24.45 -1.81
N ASP A 500 -46.57 -25.78 -1.69
CA ASP A 500 -47.19 -26.74 -2.63
C ASP A 500 -48.59 -27.27 -2.25
N GLU A 501 -49.15 -26.96 -1.07
CA GLU A 501 -50.43 -27.54 -0.62
C GLU A 501 -51.71 -26.71 -0.90
N SER A 502 -51.67 -25.64 -1.70
CA SER A 502 -52.86 -24.77 -1.89
C SER A 502 -53.13 -24.19 -3.28
N ALA A 503 -53.10 -25.02 -4.33
CA ALA A 503 -53.60 -24.63 -5.67
C ALA A 503 -54.24 -25.79 -6.45
N ASN A 504 -55.44 -26.23 -6.03
CA ASN A 504 -56.24 -27.20 -6.78
C ASN A 504 -57.55 -26.55 -7.28
N SER A 505 -57.53 -25.94 -8.49
CA SER A 505 -58.66 -25.91 -9.45
C SER A 505 -58.50 -24.84 -10.56
N VAL A 506 -59.22 -25.09 -11.66
CA VAL A 506 -59.52 -24.22 -12.81
C VAL A 506 -58.49 -24.25 -13.96
N ASP A 507 -59.06 -24.20 -15.16
CA ASP A 507 -58.54 -24.61 -16.47
C ASP A 507 -58.30 -23.37 -17.38
N GLY A 508 -57.50 -23.51 -18.44
CA GLY A 508 -57.52 -22.59 -19.59
C GLY A 508 -56.25 -21.76 -19.92
N SER A 509 -55.67 -22.11 -21.08
CA SER A 509 -54.96 -21.25 -22.06
C SER A 509 -53.65 -20.51 -21.73
N GLU A 510 -52.62 -20.86 -22.51
CA GLU A 510 -51.56 -20.02 -23.10
C GLU A 510 -51.03 -18.77 -22.36
N PHE A 511 -49.87 -18.91 -21.71
CA PHE A 511 -48.72 -18.01 -21.94
C PHE A 511 -47.42 -18.66 -21.43
N ALA A 512 -46.54 -19.09 -22.34
CA ALA A 512 -45.27 -19.72 -21.97
C ALA A 512 -44.21 -18.68 -21.56
N GLN A 513 -44.16 -18.31 -20.29
CA GLN A 513 -43.01 -17.62 -19.71
C GLN A 513 -42.00 -18.65 -19.17
N ASN A 514 -40.80 -18.67 -19.74
CA ASN A 514 -39.67 -19.44 -19.20
C ASN A 514 -39.11 -18.75 -17.95
N THR A 515 -39.57 -19.14 -16.76
CA THR A 515 -38.87 -18.86 -15.50
C THR A 515 -37.81 -19.92 -15.23
N PRO A 516 -36.51 -19.58 -15.15
CA PRO A 516 -35.49 -20.52 -14.72
C PRO A 516 -35.49 -20.63 -13.19
N GLU A 517 -36.15 -21.65 -12.65
CA GLU A 517 -36.01 -22.02 -11.23
C GLU A 517 -34.60 -22.58 -10.96
N THR A 518 -33.63 -21.69 -10.77
CA THR A 518 -32.32 -22.05 -10.23
C THR A 518 -32.40 -22.25 -8.73
N VAL A 519 -32.88 -23.42 -8.29
CA VAL A 519 -32.79 -23.84 -6.89
C VAL A 519 -31.33 -23.77 -6.43
N ASP A 520 -31.09 -22.98 -5.38
CA ASP A 520 -29.76 -22.76 -4.83
C ASP A 520 -29.12 -24.06 -4.34
N LYS A 521 -27.89 -24.30 -4.79
CA LYS A 521 -27.16 -25.54 -4.56
C LYS A 521 -25.83 -25.24 -3.91
N VAL A 522 -25.81 -25.27 -2.57
CA VAL A 522 -24.58 -25.28 -1.81
C VAL A 522 -23.80 -26.56 -2.11
N VAL A 523 -22.54 -26.40 -2.50
CA VAL A 523 -21.61 -27.51 -2.71
C VAL A 523 -20.43 -27.30 -1.78
N MET A 524 -20.19 -28.27 -0.91
CA MET A 524 -19.02 -28.31 -0.05
C MET A 524 -18.03 -29.31 -0.62
N ALA A 525 -16.77 -28.92 -0.81
CA ALA A 525 -15.72 -29.77 -1.35
C ALA A 525 -14.50 -29.80 -0.41
N CYS A 526 -14.18 -30.97 0.14
CA CYS A 526 -12.96 -31.19 0.91
C CYS A 526 -11.84 -31.65 -0.02
N ARG A 527 -10.62 -31.13 0.13
CA ARG A 527 -9.41 -31.60 -0.56
C ARG A 527 -8.25 -31.76 0.42
N LEU A 528 -7.46 -32.82 0.26
CA LEU A 528 -6.18 -32.95 0.96
C LEU A 528 -5.14 -32.05 0.28
N ASP A 529 -4.50 -31.17 1.04
CA ASP A 529 -3.47 -30.27 0.50
C ASP A 529 -2.11 -30.97 0.43
N SER A 530 -1.55 -31.10 -0.78
CA SER A 530 -0.24 -31.70 -1.03
C SER A 530 0.81 -30.60 -1.25
N VAL A 531 1.18 -29.91 -0.16
CA VAL A 531 2.10 -28.77 -0.22
C VAL A 531 3.56 -29.24 -0.22
N GLY A 532 4.18 -29.16 -1.40
CA GLY A 532 5.57 -28.73 -1.59
C GLY A 532 6.70 -29.65 -1.12
N GLU A 533 7.48 -30.14 -2.07
CA GLU A 533 8.89 -30.45 -1.85
C GLU A 533 9.66 -29.17 -1.47
N GLN A 534 9.81 -28.87 -0.18
CA GLN A 534 10.88 -28.00 0.31
C GLN A 534 11.56 -28.63 1.53
N SER A 535 12.76 -29.12 1.29
CA SER A 535 13.69 -29.64 2.29
C SER A 535 14.11 -28.55 3.28
N TYR A 536 13.83 -28.76 4.56
CA TYR A 536 14.62 -28.19 5.65
C TYR A 536 15.48 -29.30 6.25
N SER A 537 16.75 -29.33 5.84
CA SER A 537 17.77 -30.14 6.49
C SER A 537 18.01 -29.57 7.89
N THR A 538 17.71 -30.36 8.93
CA THR A 538 18.15 -30.07 10.28
C THR A 538 19.42 -30.88 10.54
N GLU A 539 20.54 -30.21 10.71
CA GLU A 539 21.77 -30.85 11.16
C GLU A 539 21.55 -31.37 12.59
N ILE A 540 21.84 -32.67 12.80
CA ILE A 540 21.80 -33.29 14.11
C ILE A 540 23.15 -33.06 14.78
N SER A 541 23.14 -32.46 15.97
CA SER A 541 24.24 -32.55 16.93
C SER A 541 23.78 -33.36 18.13
N ASP A 542 24.26 -34.59 18.25
CA ASP A 542 23.96 -35.49 19.37
C ASP A 542 24.56 -34.97 20.68
N SER A 543 23.79 -35.02 21.78
CA SER A 543 24.32 -35.37 23.12
C SER A 543 23.19 -35.82 24.07
N GLU A 544 23.16 -37.12 24.33
CA GLU A 544 22.98 -37.75 25.67
C GLU A 544 21.70 -37.48 26.50
N GLU A 545 20.82 -38.48 26.44
CA GLU A 545 20.08 -39.14 27.53
C GLU A 545 20.02 -38.49 28.93
N GLU A 546 18.80 -38.35 29.49
CA GLU A 546 18.34 -39.29 30.55
C GLU A 546 16.81 -39.25 30.84
N ASN A 547 16.24 -40.45 31.02
CA ASN A 547 14.98 -40.84 31.67
C ASN A 547 13.97 -39.79 32.18
N ASN A 548 12.74 -39.84 31.63
CA ASN A 548 11.67 -40.61 32.29
C ASN A 548 10.43 -40.87 31.39
N GLY A 549 9.80 -42.02 31.55
CA GLY A 549 8.85 -42.56 30.55
C GLY A 549 7.41 -42.06 30.64
N ARG A 550 6.78 -41.87 29.47
CA ARG A 550 5.33 -42.01 29.26
C ARG A 550 5.02 -42.45 27.82
N CYS A 551 4.03 -43.33 27.68
CA CYS A 551 3.59 -43.99 26.44
C CYS A 551 3.70 -43.14 25.15
N TYR A 552 4.47 -43.63 24.18
CA TYR A 552 4.33 -43.25 22.78
C TYR A 552 2.94 -43.66 22.27
N ARG A 553 2.05 -42.70 22.05
CA ARG A 553 0.94 -42.84 21.10
C ARG A 553 1.41 -42.28 19.76
N ASN A 554 1.28 -43.07 18.70
CA ASN A 554 1.63 -42.65 17.34
C ASN A 554 0.77 -41.45 16.93
N ILE A 555 1.42 -40.31 16.65
CA ILE A 555 0.78 -39.17 16.01
C ILE A 555 0.91 -39.37 14.50
N GLU A 556 -0.14 -39.90 13.86
CA GLU A 556 -0.26 -39.85 12.40
C GLU A 556 -0.50 -38.39 11.99
N LYS A 557 0.54 -37.71 11.50
CA LYS A 557 0.43 -36.35 10.95
C LYS A 557 -0.31 -36.41 9.61
N PHE A 558 -1.58 -36.00 9.60
CA PHE A 558 -2.34 -35.82 8.36
C PHE A 558 -2.15 -34.41 7.77
N SER A 559 -2.11 -34.31 6.44
CA SER A 559 -2.10 -33.03 5.73
C SER A 559 -3.42 -32.26 5.92
N PRO A 560 -3.39 -30.91 5.98
CA PRO A 560 -4.60 -30.10 6.12
C PRO A 560 -5.68 -30.40 5.07
N ILE A 561 -6.95 -30.34 5.48
CA ILE A 561 -8.10 -30.44 4.57
C ILE A 561 -8.61 -29.05 4.22
N VAL A 562 -8.59 -28.69 2.93
CA VAL A 562 -9.23 -27.48 2.41
C VAL A 562 -10.70 -27.75 2.14
N VAL A 563 -11.58 -27.07 2.86
CA VAL A 563 -13.03 -27.04 2.64
C VAL A 563 -13.40 -25.83 1.79
N ASP A 564 -13.85 -26.07 0.55
CA ASP A 564 -14.48 -25.09 -0.36
C ASP A 564 -16.01 -25.15 -0.17
N CYS A 565 -16.65 -24.16 0.45
CA CYS A 565 -18.11 -23.99 0.38
C CYS A 565 -18.47 -23.04 -0.76
N MET A 566 -19.39 -23.44 -1.65
CA MET A 566 -19.87 -22.63 -2.79
C MET A 566 -21.38 -22.45 -2.71
N ASN A 567 -21.87 -21.20 -2.65
CA ASN A 567 -23.29 -20.88 -2.93
C ASN A 567 -23.46 -20.39 -4.38
N ASN A 568 -24.69 -20.43 -4.90
CA ASN A 568 -24.94 -20.34 -6.34
C ASN A 568 -26.12 -19.41 -6.74
N GLY A 569 -26.51 -18.48 -5.86
CA GLY A 569 -27.52 -17.43 -6.10
C GLY A 569 -27.52 -16.32 -5.05
N ALA A 570 -27.54 -15.07 -5.53
CA ALA A 570 -27.88 -13.77 -4.90
C ALA A 570 -27.05 -12.65 -5.58
N THR A 571 -27.67 -11.53 -5.96
CA THR A 571 -27.03 -10.44 -6.74
C THR A 571 -27.31 -9.08 -6.10
N LEU A 572 -26.30 -8.18 -6.16
CA LEU A 572 -26.22 -6.79 -5.61
C LEU A 572 -26.09 -6.73 -4.07
N VAL A 573 -25.23 -5.92 -3.43
CA VAL A 573 -24.14 -5.00 -3.84
C VAL A 573 -22.99 -5.19 -2.81
N LEU A 574 -21.70 -5.29 -3.14
CA LEU A 574 -20.73 -4.18 -3.31
C LEU A 574 -19.36 -4.68 -3.83
N THR A 575 -18.63 -3.75 -4.44
CA THR A 575 -17.20 -3.70 -4.87
C THR A 575 -16.19 -4.49 -4.01
N SER A 576 -15.02 -4.92 -4.50
CA SER A 576 -14.13 -4.19 -5.45
C SER A 576 -13.27 -5.07 -6.37
N SER A 577 -12.57 -4.37 -7.29
CA SER A 577 -11.31 -4.83 -7.93
C SER A 577 -10.11 -4.67 -6.99
#